data_AF-A0A3A6FZK2-F1
#
_entry.id   AF-A0A3A6FZK2-F1
#
_cell.length_a   1.000
_cell.length_b   1.000
_cell.length_c   1.000
_cell.angle_alpha   90.00
_cell.angle_beta   90.00
_cell.angle_gamma   90.00
#
_symmetry.space_group_name_H-M   'P 1'
#
loop_
_entity.id
_entity.type
_entity.pdbx_description
1 polymer ?
#
loop_
_entity_poly.entity_id
_entity_poly.type
_entity_poly.pdbx_seq_one_letter_code
_entity_poly.pdbx_strand_id
1 'polypeptide(L)'
;MARDNDYRNTTYCPVLDKVEEQKNALEKEIKLAFPRTKIIYNKVKERNSEYHKKFAKIYNNKCAYCGAMWGLLPVESFEVDHFFNEASFPDTTAGRTEAGRMINLAWACISCNRGKRGITIKPPYDDLLNVDNGNIATVFKRDEDYYIQICDTYQDDEFVQQFYDALHLGYETRRLDYLGLQIEGKYQVEKDEECKRKLGETLSILLKKRNRMAVTGGIQ
;
A
#
# COMPACT_ATOMS: atom_id res chain seq x y z
N MET A 1 7.33 5.43 20.68
CA MET A 1 8.26 4.76 19.74
C MET A 1 8.19 5.52 18.43
N ALA A 2 9.35 5.86 17.85
CA ALA A 2 9.46 6.87 16.80
C ALA A 2 8.55 6.52 15.60
N ARG A 3 7.64 7.42 15.25
CA ARG A 3 6.83 7.39 14.02
C ARG A 3 7.70 7.57 12.74
N ASP A 4 9.03 7.60 12.89
CA ASP A 4 10.00 7.89 11.82
C ASP A 4 10.56 6.66 11.08
N ASN A 5 10.26 5.43 11.52
CA ASN A 5 10.84 4.22 10.91
C ASN A 5 9.86 3.39 10.07
N ASP A 6 8.77 3.98 9.60
CA ASP A 6 7.89 3.28 8.66
C ASP A 6 8.59 3.11 7.30
N TYR A 7 8.92 1.88 6.94
CA TYR A 7 9.62 1.53 5.69
C TYR A 7 8.89 1.98 4.42
N ARG A 8 7.59 2.30 4.52
CA ARG A 8 6.76 2.83 3.43
C ARG A 8 6.96 4.34 3.22
N ASN A 9 7.66 5.02 4.12
CA ASN A 9 7.79 6.47 4.15
C ASN A 9 9.22 6.92 3.86
N THR A 10 9.33 8.00 3.11
CA THR A 10 10.54 8.82 3.01
C THR A 10 10.46 9.96 4.01
N THR A 11 11.56 10.69 4.23
CA THR A 11 11.54 11.90 5.08
C THR A 11 10.59 12.99 4.56
N TYR A 12 10.18 12.92 3.29
CA TYR A 12 9.25 13.87 2.66
C TYR A 12 7.80 13.40 2.70
N CYS A 13 7.54 12.18 3.17
CA CYS A 13 6.18 11.66 3.24
C CYS A 13 5.43 12.22 4.45
N PRO A 14 4.12 12.54 4.30
CA PRO A 14 3.27 12.72 5.47
C PRO A 14 3.17 11.41 6.25
N VAL A 15 3.09 11.54 7.58
CA VAL A 15 2.83 10.42 8.48
C VAL A 15 1.46 9.82 8.17
N LEU A 16 1.37 8.49 8.16
CA LEU A 16 0.10 7.80 8.12
C LEU A 16 -0.53 7.87 9.53
N ASP A 17 -1.59 8.64 9.69
CA ASP A 17 -2.22 8.91 11.00
C ASP A 17 -3.72 8.65 10.93
N LYS A 18 -4.27 8.09 12.02
CA LYS A 18 -5.73 7.94 12.22
C LYS A 18 -6.47 7.21 11.09
N VAL A 19 -5.86 6.17 10.52
CA VAL A 19 -6.44 5.40 9.38
C VAL A 19 -7.84 4.88 9.73
N GLU A 20 -8.02 4.30 10.91
CA GLU A 20 -9.31 3.78 11.36
C GLU A 20 -10.38 4.88 11.48
N GLU A 21 -10.04 6.03 12.07
CA GLU A 21 -10.96 7.17 12.19
C GLU A 21 -11.39 7.69 10.81
N GLN A 22 -10.43 7.83 9.89
CA GLN A 22 -10.70 8.29 8.52
C GLN A 22 -11.55 7.28 7.74
N LYS A 23 -11.30 5.98 7.90
CA LYS A 23 -12.13 4.89 7.34
C LYS A 23 -13.55 4.97 7.87
N ASN A 24 -13.72 5.13 9.18
CA ASN A 24 -15.02 5.25 9.82
C ASN A 24 -15.79 6.49 9.34
N ALA A 25 -15.10 7.62 9.15
CA ALA A 25 -15.69 8.84 8.59
C ALA A 25 -16.17 8.62 7.15
N LEU A 26 -15.34 8.01 6.29
CA LEU A 26 -15.69 7.71 4.89
C LEU A 26 -16.85 6.70 4.80
N GLU A 27 -16.86 5.67 5.65
CA GLU A 27 -17.95 4.70 5.70
C GLU A 27 -19.28 5.36 6.09
N LYS A 28 -19.28 6.26 7.07
CA LYS A 28 -20.46 7.06 7.45
C LYS A 28 -20.95 7.91 6.29
N GLU A 29 -20.04 8.58 5.58
CA GLU A 29 -20.37 9.38 4.39
C GLU A 29 -21.05 8.53 3.31
N ILE A 30 -20.49 7.36 3.00
CA ILE A 30 -21.04 6.41 2.01
C ILE A 30 -22.43 5.92 2.45
N LYS A 31 -22.60 5.57 3.72
CA LYS A 31 -23.89 5.08 4.25
C LYS A 31 -24.98 6.16 4.22
N LEU A 32 -24.62 7.43 4.45
CA LEU A 32 -25.55 8.56 4.32
C LEU A 32 -25.96 8.77 2.86
N ALA A 33 -25.01 8.75 1.92
CA ALA A 33 -25.29 8.93 0.49
C ALA A 33 -26.01 7.73 -0.14
N PHE A 34 -25.74 6.51 0.35
CA PHE A 34 -26.32 5.28 -0.17
C PHE A 34 -26.83 4.35 0.95
N PRO A 35 -27.97 4.66 1.59
CA PRO A 35 -28.48 3.93 2.75
C PRO A 35 -28.75 2.43 2.51
N ARG A 36 -28.93 2.02 1.24
CA ARG A 36 -29.15 0.62 0.85
C ARG A 36 -27.86 -0.16 0.59
N THR A 37 -26.69 0.46 0.74
CA THR A 37 -25.40 -0.22 0.51
C THR A 37 -25.15 -1.26 1.59
N LYS A 38 -25.04 -2.52 1.18
CA LYS A 38 -24.69 -3.65 2.09
C LYS A 38 -23.21 -4.00 2.09
N ILE A 39 -22.51 -3.72 0.99
CA ILE A 39 -21.09 -4.08 0.80
C ILE A 39 -20.34 -2.79 0.47
N ILE A 40 -19.59 -2.26 1.44
CA ILE A 40 -18.90 -0.96 1.33
C ILE A 40 -17.80 -1.01 0.26
N TYR A 41 -17.11 -2.15 0.14
CA TYR A 41 -16.13 -2.42 -0.92
C TYR A 41 -16.63 -2.00 -2.31
N ASN A 42 -17.89 -2.27 -2.67
CA ASN A 42 -18.44 -1.93 -3.98
C ASN A 42 -18.48 -0.42 -4.26
N LYS A 43 -18.43 0.42 -3.23
CA LYS A 43 -18.41 1.89 -3.37
C LYS A 43 -17.00 2.45 -3.49
N VAL A 44 -16.03 1.84 -2.82
CA VAL A 44 -14.63 2.29 -2.86
C VAL A 44 -13.80 1.61 -3.96
N LYS A 45 -14.22 0.46 -4.50
CA LYS A 45 -13.49 -0.23 -5.57
C LYS A 45 -13.60 0.44 -6.94
N GLU A 46 -14.67 1.21 -7.16
CA GLU A 46 -14.97 1.81 -8.45
C GLU A 46 -14.03 2.98 -8.75
N ARG A 47 -13.09 2.80 -9.70
CA ARG A 47 -11.97 3.72 -9.92
C ARG A 47 -12.39 5.17 -10.21
N ASN A 48 -13.52 5.33 -10.90
CA ASN A 48 -14.02 6.65 -11.28
C ASN A 48 -14.81 7.34 -10.15
N SER A 49 -15.06 6.65 -9.03
CA SER A 49 -15.80 7.18 -7.90
C SER A 49 -14.97 8.16 -7.07
N GLU A 50 -15.62 9.18 -6.52
CA GLU A 50 -14.99 10.04 -5.51
C GLU A 50 -14.56 9.24 -4.26
N TYR A 51 -15.29 8.19 -3.89
CA TYR A 51 -15.00 7.37 -2.72
C TYR A 51 -13.72 6.57 -2.89
N HIS A 52 -13.39 6.16 -4.12
CA HIS A 52 -12.12 5.52 -4.44
C HIS A 52 -10.95 6.47 -4.20
N LYS A 53 -11.08 7.73 -4.67
CA LYS A 53 -10.07 8.77 -4.44
C LYS A 53 -9.94 9.11 -2.95
N LYS A 54 -11.06 9.25 -2.24
CA LYS A 54 -11.07 9.48 -0.78
C LYS A 54 -10.41 8.32 -0.03
N PHE A 55 -10.72 7.08 -0.41
CA PHE A 55 -10.13 5.90 0.20
C PHE A 55 -8.61 5.81 -0.04
N ALA A 56 -8.14 6.07 -1.26
CA ALA A 56 -6.71 6.14 -1.55
C ALA A 56 -5.99 7.21 -0.71
N LYS A 57 -6.62 8.38 -0.50
CA LYS A 57 -6.07 9.48 0.31
C LYS A 57 -5.89 9.12 1.78
N ILE A 58 -6.71 8.22 2.34
CA ILE A 58 -6.54 7.73 3.73
C ILE A 58 -5.13 7.14 3.91
N TYR A 59 -4.59 6.52 2.86
CA TYR A 59 -3.25 5.93 2.84
C TYR A 59 -2.19 6.85 2.23
N ASN A 60 -2.44 8.16 2.20
CA ASN A 60 -1.57 9.14 1.54
C ASN A 60 -1.28 8.78 0.07
N ASN A 61 -2.25 8.15 -0.61
CA ASN A 61 -2.14 7.61 -1.97
C ASN A 61 -1.05 6.54 -2.15
N LYS A 62 -0.56 5.93 -1.07
CA LYS A 62 0.48 4.90 -1.11
C LYS A 62 -0.07 3.52 -0.79
N CYS A 63 0.47 2.50 -1.46
CA CYS A 63 0.18 1.13 -1.14
C CYS A 63 0.44 0.87 0.34
N ALA A 64 -0.58 0.40 1.04
CA ALA A 64 -0.55 0.11 2.47
C ALA A 64 0.49 -0.96 2.85
N TYR A 65 0.90 -1.79 1.89
CA TYR A 65 1.97 -2.76 2.05
C TYR A 65 3.32 -2.16 1.67
N CYS A 66 3.63 -2.00 0.38
CA CYS A 66 5.01 -1.68 -0.05
C CYS A 66 5.36 -0.18 -0.09
N GLY A 67 4.41 0.72 0.14
CA GLY A 67 4.62 2.18 0.06
C GLY A 67 4.66 2.77 -1.35
N ALA A 68 4.46 1.98 -2.42
CA ALA A 68 4.40 2.50 -3.79
C ALA A 68 3.29 3.55 -3.94
N MET A 69 3.58 4.68 -4.59
CA MET A 69 2.69 5.85 -4.61
C MET A 69 1.90 5.99 -5.92
N TRP A 70 0.59 6.21 -5.81
CA TRP A 70 -0.22 6.70 -6.91
C TRP A 70 0.13 8.17 -7.21
N GLY A 71 0.51 8.44 -8.46
CA GLY A 71 1.07 9.71 -8.91
C GLY A 71 2.47 9.50 -9.51
N LEU A 72 3.27 8.62 -8.90
CA LEU A 72 4.49 8.08 -9.51
C LEU A 72 4.19 6.86 -10.39
N LEU A 73 3.23 6.06 -9.94
CA LEU A 73 2.65 4.97 -10.70
C LEU A 73 1.25 5.34 -11.18
N PRO A 74 0.83 4.82 -12.35
CA PRO A 74 -0.50 5.08 -12.89
C PRO A 74 -1.57 4.44 -11.99
N VAL A 75 -2.79 4.99 -11.96
CA VAL A 75 -3.88 4.55 -11.07
C VAL A 75 -4.26 3.08 -11.31
N GLU A 76 -4.07 2.61 -12.54
CA GLU A 76 -4.28 1.23 -12.96
C GLU A 76 -3.35 0.25 -12.26
N SER A 77 -2.27 0.73 -11.63
CA SER A 77 -1.38 -0.08 -10.80
C SER A 77 -1.94 -0.33 -9.40
N PHE A 78 -3.11 0.22 -9.06
CA PHE A 78 -3.73 0.12 -7.75
C PHE A 78 -5.15 -0.44 -7.78
N GLU A 79 -5.52 -1.02 -6.66
CA GLU A 79 -6.84 -1.59 -6.38
C GLU A 79 -7.11 -1.59 -4.86
N VAL A 80 -8.38 -1.75 -4.51
CA VAL A 80 -8.78 -1.97 -3.12
C VAL A 80 -8.61 -3.45 -2.81
N ASP A 81 -7.76 -3.76 -1.83
CA ASP A 81 -7.53 -5.09 -1.30
C ASP A 81 -8.43 -5.38 -0.10
N HIS A 82 -8.66 -6.67 0.17
CA HIS A 82 -9.24 -7.16 1.41
C HIS A 82 -8.11 -7.73 2.28
N PHE A 83 -7.77 -7.09 3.40
CA PHE A 83 -6.68 -7.51 4.29
C PHE A 83 -6.81 -9.00 4.70
N PHE A 84 -7.98 -9.39 5.19
CA PHE A 84 -8.42 -10.78 5.14
C PHE A 84 -9.04 -11.05 3.77
N ASN A 85 -8.45 -11.98 3.01
CA ASN A 85 -8.93 -12.35 1.68
C ASN A 85 -10.43 -12.72 1.72
N GLU A 86 -11.19 -12.40 0.67
CA GLU A 86 -12.63 -12.73 0.59
C GLU A 86 -12.89 -14.24 0.80
N ALA A 87 -11.95 -15.09 0.36
CA ALA A 87 -11.98 -16.55 0.55
C ALA A 87 -11.86 -17.01 2.03
N SER A 88 -11.47 -16.12 2.95
CA SER A 88 -11.46 -16.39 4.39
C SER A 88 -12.85 -16.28 5.03
N PHE A 89 -13.85 -15.84 4.27
CA PHE A 89 -15.23 -15.69 4.73
C PHE A 89 -16.16 -16.70 4.03
N PRO A 90 -17.30 -17.08 4.65
CA PRO A 90 -18.26 -17.97 4.02
C PRO A 90 -18.78 -17.40 2.69
N ASP A 91 -18.93 -18.24 1.66
CA ASP A 91 -19.50 -17.85 0.36
C ASP A 91 -21.03 -17.65 0.46
N THR A 92 -21.41 -16.58 1.14
CA THR A 92 -22.79 -16.16 1.43
C THR A 92 -22.86 -14.65 1.36
N THR A 93 -24.07 -14.09 1.19
CA THR A 93 -24.26 -12.63 1.25
C THR A 93 -23.71 -12.02 2.54
N ALA A 94 -23.88 -12.70 3.68
CA ALA A 94 -23.36 -12.24 4.97
C ALA A 94 -21.83 -12.23 5.00
N GLY A 95 -21.19 -13.31 4.54
CA GLY A 95 -19.73 -13.40 4.48
C GLY A 95 -19.12 -12.38 3.52
N ARG A 96 -19.73 -12.13 2.36
CA ARG A 96 -19.29 -11.08 1.42
C ARG A 96 -19.49 -9.67 1.97
N THR A 97 -20.55 -9.44 2.75
CA THR A 97 -20.75 -8.19 3.48
C THR A 97 -19.66 -8.00 4.54
N GLU A 98 -19.32 -9.04 5.29
CA GLU A 98 -18.27 -8.98 6.32
C GLU A 98 -16.89 -8.73 5.70
N ALA A 99 -16.54 -9.49 4.65
CA ALA A 99 -15.32 -9.28 3.88
C ALA A 99 -15.22 -7.84 3.37
N GLY A 100 -16.31 -7.30 2.82
CA GLY A 100 -16.37 -5.96 2.22
C GLY A 100 -16.57 -4.80 3.19
N ARG A 101 -16.38 -4.99 4.51
CA ARG A 101 -16.41 -3.90 5.51
C ARG A 101 -15.19 -3.00 5.39
N MET A 102 -15.35 -1.70 5.64
CA MET A 102 -14.27 -0.71 5.46
C MET A 102 -13.00 -1.06 6.23
N ILE A 103 -13.14 -1.58 7.45
CA ILE A 103 -12.01 -1.96 8.31
C ILE A 103 -11.15 -3.08 7.69
N ASN A 104 -11.74 -3.97 6.89
CA ASN A 104 -11.01 -5.03 6.20
C ASN A 104 -10.39 -4.58 4.88
N LEU A 105 -10.59 -3.34 4.43
CA LEU A 105 -10.12 -2.89 3.11
C LEU A 105 -8.79 -2.15 3.22
N ALA A 106 -7.89 -2.38 2.26
CA ALA A 106 -6.61 -1.69 2.15
C ALA A 106 -6.38 -1.07 0.77
N TRP A 107 -5.73 0.10 0.69
CA TRP A 107 -5.29 0.65 -0.59
C TRP A 107 -3.98 -0.05 -1.01
N ALA A 108 -4.02 -0.82 -2.10
CA ALA A 108 -2.89 -1.67 -2.46
C ALA A 108 -2.48 -1.50 -3.92
N CYS A 109 -1.19 -1.64 -4.20
CA CYS A 109 -0.76 -1.90 -5.57
C CYS A 109 -1.18 -3.32 -5.98
N ILE A 110 -1.44 -3.51 -7.26
CA ILE A 110 -1.87 -4.79 -7.84
C ILE A 110 -0.91 -5.93 -7.47
N SER A 111 0.39 -5.65 -7.46
CA SER A 111 1.39 -6.68 -7.16
C SER A 111 1.27 -7.19 -5.72
N CYS A 112 1.04 -6.31 -4.73
CA CYS A 112 0.82 -6.73 -3.34
C CYS A 112 -0.53 -7.44 -3.17
N ASN A 113 -1.62 -6.88 -3.70
CA ASN A 113 -2.96 -7.49 -3.59
C ASN A 113 -2.97 -8.89 -4.24
N ARG A 114 -2.55 -9.00 -5.50
CA ARG A 114 -2.55 -10.28 -6.21
C ARG A 114 -1.61 -11.30 -5.58
N GLY A 115 -0.44 -10.86 -5.14
CA GLY A 115 0.50 -11.71 -4.39
C GLY A 115 -0.11 -12.29 -3.12
N LYS A 116 -0.91 -11.48 -2.40
CA LYS A 116 -1.56 -11.88 -1.15
C LYS A 116 -2.70 -12.89 -1.31
N ARG A 117 -3.24 -13.12 -2.51
CA ARG A 117 -4.47 -13.93 -2.74
C ARG A 117 -4.44 -15.34 -2.14
N GLY A 118 -3.27 -15.95 -2.00
CA GLY A 118 -3.10 -17.29 -1.41
C GLY A 118 -2.89 -17.31 0.10
N ILE A 119 -2.75 -16.16 0.75
CA ILE A 119 -2.36 -16.09 2.17
C ILE A 119 -3.61 -16.01 3.07
N THR A 120 -3.70 -16.90 4.04
CA THR A 120 -4.73 -16.82 5.09
C THR A 120 -4.09 -16.25 6.35
N ILE A 121 -4.36 -14.97 6.63
CA ILE A 121 -3.88 -14.29 7.84
C ILE A 121 -4.72 -14.74 9.03
N LYS A 122 -4.05 -15.17 10.11
CA LYS A 122 -4.66 -15.61 11.37
C LYS A 122 -3.89 -15.00 12.55
N PRO A 123 -4.48 -14.96 13.75
CA PRO A 123 -3.75 -14.58 14.95
C PRO A 123 -2.46 -15.37 15.15
N PRO A 124 -1.35 -14.71 15.55
CA PRO A 124 -1.22 -13.29 15.91
C PRO A 124 -0.91 -12.35 14.72
N TYR A 125 -0.84 -12.88 13.49
CA TYR A 125 -0.40 -12.12 12.31
C TYR A 125 -1.41 -11.08 11.82
N ASP A 126 -2.67 -11.22 12.21
CA ASP A 126 -3.73 -10.26 11.93
C ASP A 126 -3.48 -8.89 12.57
N ASP A 127 -2.91 -8.87 13.77
CA ASP A 127 -2.47 -7.65 14.44
C ASP A 127 -1.03 -7.28 14.04
N LEU A 128 -0.13 -8.25 13.97
CA LEU A 128 1.30 -8.00 13.69
C LEU A 128 1.53 -7.41 12.28
N LEU A 129 0.83 -7.91 11.26
CA LEU A 129 0.97 -7.44 9.87
C LEU A 129 -0.11 -6.42 9.49
N ASN A 130 -0.87 -5.92 10.47
CA ASN A 130 -1.92 -4.95 10.22
C ASN A 130 -1.34 -3.66 9.62
N VAL A 131 -1.93 -3.24 8.50
CA VAL A 131 -1.45 -2.10 7.71
C VAL A 131 -1.98 -0.74 8.17
N ASP A 132 -3.06 -0.75 8.97
CA ASP A 132 -3.75 0.45 9.44
C ASP A 132 -3.19 0.95 10.78
N ASN A 133 -2.86 0.03 11.68
CA ASN A 133 -2.41 0.37 13.04
C ASN A 133 -0.88 0.64 13.13
N GLY A 134 -0.15 0.40 12.03
CA GLY A 134 1.29 0.62 11.92
C GLY A 134 2.17 -0.53 12.39
N ASN A 135 1.61 -1.62 12.92
CA ASN A 135 2.38 -2.77 13.42
C ASN A 135 3.25 -3.40 12.33
N ILE A 136 2.78 -3.44 11.07
CA ILE A 136 3.58 -3.94 9.94
C ILE A 136 4.94 -3.25 9.80
N ALA A 137 5.06 -1.98 10.24
CA ALA A 137 6.32 -1.24 10.21
C ALA A 137 7.34 -1.70 11.28
N THR A 138 6.92 -2.53 12.23
CA THR A 138 7.84 -3.19 13.17
C THR A 138 8.43 -4.48 12.59
N VAL A 139 7.78 -5.04 11.57
CA VAL A 139 8.13 -6.33 10.94
C VAL A 139 9.11 -6.13 9.79
N PHE A 140 8.99 -5.01 9.06
CA PHE A 140 9.84 -4.71 7.92
C PHE A 140 10.56 -3.38 8.09
N LYS A 141 11.80 -3.33 7.58
CA LYS A 141 12.66 -2.14 7.53
C LYS A 141 13.18 -1.93 6.11
N ARG A 142 13.78 -0.77 5.84
CA ARG A 142 14.64 -0.61 4.65
C ARG A 142 16.11 -0.69 5.03
N ASP A 143 16.90 -1.29 4.16
CA ASP A 143 18.36 -1.22 4.23
C ASP A 143 18.90 0.07 3.58
N GLU A 144 20.22 0.19 3.55
CA GLU A 144 20.94 1.33 2.96
C GLU A 144 20.75 1.47 1.45
N ASP A 145 20.44 0.37 0.75
CA ASP A 145 20.16 0.33 -0.68
C ASP A 145 18.66 0.46 -1.01
N TYR A 146 17.86 0.77 0.01
CA TYR A 146 16.40 0.91 -0.02
C TYR A 146 15.62 -0.37 -0.33
N TYR A 147 16.20 -1.57 -0.19
CA TYR A 147 15.39 -2.80 -0.22
C TYR A 147 14.53 -2.88 1.05
N ILE A 148 13.32 -3.41 0.90
CA ILE A 148 12.51 -3.79 2.07
C ILE A 148 13.08 -5.12 2.57
N GLN A 149 13.36 -5.22 3.86
CA GLN A 149 13.87 -6.41 4.52
C GLN A 149 13.00 -6.78 5.72
N ILE A 150 12.98 -8.05 6.09
CA ILE A 150 12.40 -8.52 7.34
C ILE A 150 13.32 -8.06 8.48
N CYS A 151 12.74 -7.54 9.56
CA CYS A 151 13.49 -7.21 10.77
C CYS A 151 14.06 -8.49 11.40
N ASP A 152 15.26 -8.40 11.98
CA ASP A 152 16.00 -9.53 12.55
C ASP A 152 15.16 -10.35 13.56
N THR A 153 14.27 -9.68 14.31
CA THR A 153 13.31 -10.31 15.23
C THR A 153 12.41 -11.36 14.59
N TYR A 154 12.07 -11.19 13.30
CA TYR A 154 11.12 -12.03 12.56
C TYR A 154 11.78 -12.79 11.41
N GLN A 155 13.12 -12.76 11.30
CA GLN A 155 13.85 -13.34 10.18
C GLN A 155 13.60 -14.85 10.02
N ASP A 156 13.35 -15.56 11.13
CA ASP A 156 13.10 -17.02 11.17
C ASP A 156 11.61 -17.36 11.26
N ASP A 157 10.70 -16.37 11.20
CA ASP A 157 9.25 -16.61 11.22
C ASP A 157 8.76 -17.01 9.82
N GLU A 158 8.37 -18.27 9.67
CA GLU A 158 7.95 -18.87 8.38
C GLU A 158 6.77 -18.13 7.73
N PHE A 159 5.82 -17.63 8.53
CA PHE A 159 4.65 -16.93 7.97
C PHE A 159 5.01 -15.52 7.53
N VAL A 160 5.87 -14.82 8.28
CA VAL A 160 6.40 -13.51 7.87
C VAL A 160 7.21 -13.63 6.58
N GLN A 161 8.04 -14.67 6.44
CA GLN A 161 8.75 -14.97 5.20
C GLN A 161 7.78 -15.23 4.04
N GLN A 162 6.79 -16.11 4.25
CA GLN A 162 5.76 -16.39 3.24
C GLN A 162 5.02 -15.13 2.79
N PHE A 163 4.66 -14.26 3.75
CA PHE A 163 4.00 -12.99 3.46
C PHE A 163 4.91 -12.04 2.66
N TYR A 164 6.17 -11.91 3.09
CA TYR A 164 7.18 -11.08 2.43
C TYR A 164 7.42 -11.48 0.97
N ASP A 165 7.57 -12.77 0.73
CA ASP A 165 7.82 -13.34 -0.60
C ASP A 165 6.61 -13.21 -1.50
N ALA A 166 5.42 -13.57 -1.00
CA ALA A 166 4.18 -13.51 -1.79
C ALA A 166 3.87 -12.08 -2.25
N LEU A 167 4.13 -11.07 -1.42
CA LEU A 167 3.93 -9.66 -1.78
C LEU A 167 5.08 -9.08 -2.60
N HIS A 168 6.15 -9.86 -2.83
CA HIS A 168 7.37 -9.45 -3.52
C HIS A 168 7.96 -8.17 -2.90
N LEU A 169 8.06 -8.13 -1.57
CA LEU A 169 8.53 -6.95 -0.86
C LEU A 169 10.02 -6.70 -1.10
N GLY A 170 10.82 -7.75 -1.27
CA GLY A 170 12.25 -7.67 -1.57
C GLY A 170 12.61 -7.34 -3.02
N TYR A 171 11.65 -7.16 -3.92
CA TYR A 171 11.95 -7.00 -5.34
C TYR A 171 12.58 -5.63 -5.64
N GLU A 172 13.46 -5.61 -6.66
CA GLU A 172 14.16 -4.38 -7.07
C GLU A 172 13.20 -3.26 -7.49
N THR A 173 12.02 -3.60 -8.03
CA THR A 173 10.99 -2.59 -8.33
C THR A 173 10.55 -1.81 -7.09
N ARG A 174 10.59 -2.41 -5.88
CA ARG A 174 10.23 -1.75 -4.61
C ARG A 174 11.26 -0.74 -4.14
N ARG A 175 12.55 -0.98 -4.37
CA ARG A 175 13.59 0.03 -4.08
C ARG A 175 13.54 1.18 -5.07
N LEU A 176 13.28 0.89 -6.35
CA LEU A 176 13.14 1.95 -7.38
C LEU A 176 11.89 2.82 -7.12
N ASP A 177 10.77 2.22 -6.71
CA ASP A 177 9.56 2.96 -6.33
C ASP A 177 9.84 3.89 -5.13
N TYR A 178 10.63 3.44 -4.15
CA TYR A 178 11.02 4.26 -3.00
C TYR A 178 12.02 5.37 -3.36
N LEU A 179 13.01 5.08 -4.20
CA LEU A 179 13.93 6.09 -4.71
C LEU A 179 13.18 7.16 -5.51
N GLY A 180 12.20 6.77 -6.33
CA GLY A 180 11.33 7.69 -7.03
C GLY A 180 10.57 8.60 -6.07
N LEU A 181 10.07 8.04 -4.97
CA LEU A 181 9.39 8.77 -3.90
C LEU A 181 10.31 9.74 -3.15
N GLN A 182 11.56 9.37 -2.91
CA GLN A 182 12.57 10.25 -2.32
C GLN A 182 12.88 11.45 -3.23
N ILE A 183 13.13 11.17 -4.52
CA ILE A 183 13.46 12.20 -5.52
C ILE A 183 12.27 13.15 -5.72
N GLU A 184 11.04 12.62 -5.82
CA GLU A 184 9.83 13.44 -5.94
C GLU A 184 9.64 14.35 -4.73
N GLY A 185 9.78 13.81 -3.51
CA GLY A 185 9.70 14.59 -2.29
C GLY A 185 10.72 15.73 -2.26
N LYS A 186 11.98 15.44 -2.61
CA LYS A 186 13.05 16.43 -2.71
C LYS A 186 12.76 17.47 -3.81
N TYR A 187 12.28 17.04 -4.97
CA TYR A 187 11.90 17.90 -6.09
C TYR A 187 10.83 18.94 -5.70
N GLN A 188 9.83 18.54 -4.92
CA GLN A 188 8.76 19.43 -4.49
C GLN A 188 9.23 20.54 -3.53
N VAL A 189 10.23 20.26 -2.70
CA VAL A 189 10.75 21.23 -1.71
C VAL A 189 12.01 21.98 -2.18
N GLU A 190 12.60 21.58 -3.31
CA GLU A 190 13.79 22.22 -3.86
C GLU A 190 13.48 23.62 -4.40
N LYS A 191 14.34 24.57 -4.04
CA LYS A 191 14.25 25.99 -4.40
C LYS A 191 15.25 26.37 -5.49
N ASP A 192 16.37 25.65 -5.57
CA ASP A 192 17.33 25.86 -6.64
C ASP A 192 16.80 25.26 -7.96
N GLU A 193 16.56 26.12 -8.95
CA GLU A 193 15.92 25.73 -10.21
C GLU A 193 16.77 24.76 -11.05
N GLU A 194 18.11 24.87 -10.98
CA GLU A 194 18.98 23.94 -11.70
C GLU A 194 18.93 22.54 -11.07
N CYS A 195 19.03 22.46 -9.75
CA CYS A 195 18.88 21.23 -8.98
C CYS A 195 17.50 20.62 -9.21
N LYS A 196 16.44 21.43 -9.13
CA LYS A 196 15.05 21.00 -9.38
C LYS A 196 14.87 20.41 -10.76
N ARG A 197 15.42 21.05 -11.81
CA ARG A 197 15.42 20.51 -13.17
C ARG A 197 16.13 19.14 -13.23
N LYS A 198 17.32 19.02 -12.64
CA LYS A 198 18.09 17.75 -12.62
C LYS A 198 17.34 16.63 -11.89
N LEU A 199 16.67 16.95 -10.78
CA LEU A 199 15.84 16.01 -10.03
C LEU A 199 14.67 15.50 -10.89
N GLY A 200 13.96 16.40 -11.58
CA GLY A 200 12.86 16.04 -12.48
C GLY A 200 13.32 15.16 -13.66
N GLU A 201 14.45 15.48 -14.28
CA GLU A 201 15.06 14.66 -15.35
C GLU A 201 15.44 13.27 -14.84
N THR A 202 16.07 13.21 -13.66
CA THR A 202 16.48 11.94 -13.02
C THR A 202 15.26 11.09 -12.70
N LEU A 203 14.20 11.69 -12.12
CA LEU A 203 12.96 10.99 -11.82
C LEU A 203 12.32 10.43 -13.08
N SER A 204 12.27 11.21 -14.17
CA SER A 204 11.73 10.75 -15.45
C SER A 204 12.48 9.53 -16.00
N ILE A 205 13.82 9.55 -15.93
CA ILE A 205 14.67 8.43 -16.39
C ILE A 205 14.45 7.21 -15.51
N LEU A 206 14.41 7.39 -14.19
CA LEU A 206 14.20 6.32 -13.22
C LEU A 206 12.86 5.61 -13.46
N LEU A 207 11.76 6.36 -13.57
CA LEU A 207 10.42 5.79 -13.79
C LEU A 207 10.33 5.06 -15.14
N LYS A 208 10.97 5.57 -16.19
CA LYS A 208 11.07 4.87 -17.49
C LYS A 208 11.79 3.52 -17.37
N LYS A 209 12.93 3.48 -16.65
CA LYS A 209 13.68 2.23 -16.44
C LYS A 209 12.88 1.24 -15.59
N ARG A 210 12.33 1.70 -14.47
CA ARG A 210 11.47 0.92 -13.58
C ARG A 210 10.31 0.27 -14.36
N ASN A 211 9.62 1.03 -15.21
CA ASN A 211 8.48 0.52 -15.97
C ASN A 211 8.87 -0.56 -16.99
N ARG A 212 10.06 -0.44 -17.61
CA ARG A 212 10.57 -1.51 -18.49
C ARG A 212 10.80 -2.82 -17.72
N MET A 213 11.37 -2.73 -16.52
CA MET A 213 11.60 -3.90 -15.67
C MET A 213 10.30 -4.57 -15.23
N ALA A 214 9.29 -3.78 -14.88
CA ALA A 214 7.98 -4.29 -14.49
C ALA A 214 7.25 -5.03 -15.64
N VAL A 215 7.50 -4.65 -16.89
CA VAL A 215 6.94 -5.31 -18.08
C VAL A 215 7.70 -6.60 -18.42
N THR A 216 9.04 -6.59 -18.32
CA THR A 216 9.86 -7.77 -18.66
C THR A 216 9.80 -8.87 -17.59
N GLY A 217 9.53 -8.53 -16.32
CA GLY A 217 9.38 -9.51 -15.24
C GLY A 217 8.01 -10.20 -15.18
N GLY A 218 7.07 -9.86 -16.06
CA GLY A 218 5.75 -10.51 -16.17
C GLY A 218 5.71 -11.67 -17.18
N ILE A 219 6.85 -12.00 -17.80
CA ILE A 219 7.03 -13.12 -18.72
C ILE A 219 8.07 -14.07 -18.10
N GLN A 220 7.74 -14.72 -16.99
CA GLN A 220 8.41 -15.91 -16.49
C GLN A 220 7.37 -16.81 -15.83
#